data_AF-A0AAJ2GFI0-F1
#
_entry.id   AF-A0AAJ2GFI0-F1
#
_cell.length_a   1.000
_cell.length_b   1.000
_cell.length_c   1.000
_cell.angle_alpha   90.00
_cell.angle_beta   90.00
_cell.angle_gamma   90.00
#
_symmetry.space_group_name_H-M   'P 1'
#
loop_
_entity.id
_entity.type
_entity.pdbx_description
1 polymer ?
#
loop_
_entity_poly.entity_id
_entity_poly.type
_entity_poly.pdbx_seq_one_letter_code
_entity_poly.pdbx_strand_id
1 'polypeptide(L)'
;MKLGHFIRRTSRKSVIDGLQHISKYYIPKKQLLSSANPLDKNAKSAISNHANAAKAFTIRNHDFRTYLAASSVAHMLDGWMYLSNSINSLLSGDEGASIHLAYYAELRSAMSILATEGLGVFDKKHFGAFDGDHCEIFKYHRRDYNKGATHQFVWTAMDKWASSAYKPTSSILKLFKVRGKNFYELTEYFHPSVAASNLLSERTIKKWLKDWCFDIKSYKADREGRNEVSYRPQRIKNFDKNVDFKTIISSINSFWNVLSPSGGDKYTLLDSYLLRKLFQTLHQELQSRGLTTQTYSESVRNAFEQYGISDQTLFRFLDATPPYNNDHSIFQLANIKETTPLSIIARASLLLRISVGMVSQLCSEANLEIKDLNFVWENYGIDNGFWAVGESPTSFNSLWNDISISIEELNLDLADTSHSYDMHSIFHRNPEHVRYLSQINRASLWGLDF
;
A
#
# COMPACT_ATOMS: atom_id res chain seq x y z
N MET A 1 20.17 21.58 4.67
CA MET A 1 20.13 20.14 5.03
C MET A 1 19.87 19.31 3.78
N LYS A 2 20.56 18.16 3.61
CA LYS A 2 20.30 17.22 2.50
C LYS A 2 19.07 16.36 2.83
N LEU A 3 18.22 16.03 1.85
CA LEU A 3 16.98 15.26 2.06
C LEU A 3 17.21 13.93 2.80
N GLY A 4 18.25 13.17 2.44
CA GLY A 4 18.55 11.91 3.13
C GLY A 4 18.90 12.08 4.62
N HIS A 5 19.49 13.21 5.02
CA HIS A 5 19.71 13.49 6.45
C HIS A 5 18.41 13.87 7.16
N PHE A 6 17.53 14.61 6.47
CA PHE A 6 16.20 14.96 6.99
C PHE A 6 15.35 13.72 7.28
N ILE A 7 15.21 12.83 6.29
CA ILE A 7 14.40 11.61 6.39
C ILE A 7 14.92 10.66 7.46
N ARG A 8 16.24 10.55 7.62
CA ARG A 8 16.83 9.68 8.65
C ARG A 8 16.47 10.08 10.07
N ARG A 9 16.14 11.35 10.29
CA ARG A 9 15.79 11.88 11.61
C ARG A 9 14.28 11.84 11.88
N THR A 10 13.43 11.68 10.86
CA THR A 10 11.97 11.69 11.09
C THR A 10 11.56 10.50 11.96
N SER A 11 10.57 10.74 12.82
CA SER A 11 10.19 9.81 13.88
C SER A 11 8.74 9.39 13.78
N ARG A 12 8.55 8.07 13.73
CA ARG A 12 7.27 7.40 13.90
C ARG A 12 6.68 7.65 15.28
N LYS A 13 7.52 7.75 16.32
CA LYS A 13 7.09 8.05 17.70
C LYS A 13 6.34 9.36 17.78
N SER A 14 6.80 10.40 17.08
CA SER A 14 6.11 11.68 17.04
C SER A 14 4.73 11.61 16.39
N VAL A 15 4.51 10.66 15.48
CA VAL A 15 3.20 10.40 14.87
C VAL A 15 2.29 9.64 15.84
N ILE A 16 2.84 8.65 16.56
CA ILE A 16 2.14 7.94 17.65
C ILE A 16 1.64 8.94 18.70
N ASP A 17 2.50 9.85 19.16
CA ASP A 17 2.11 10.92 20.10
C ASP A 17 0.96 11.78 19.54
N GLY A 18 0.99 12.06 18.24
CA GLY A 18 -0.07 12.78 17.53
C GLY A 18 -1.39 12.01 17.54
N LEU A 19 -1.34 10.70 17.32
CA LEU A 19 -2.52 9.84 17.31
C LEU A 19 -3.11 9.64 18.72
N GLN A 20 -2.26 9.52 19.75
CA GLN A 20 -2.68 9.54 21.15
C GLN A 20 -3.35 10.86 21.54
N HIS A 21 -2.88 11.98 21.00
CA HIS A 21 -3.53 13.28 21.18
C HIS A 21 -4.91 13.33 20.49
N ILE A 22 -5.02 12.82 19.26
CA ILE A 22 -6.30 12.68 18.54
C ILE A 22 -7.27 11.83 19.36
N SER A 23 -6.80 10.68 19.86
CA SER A 23 -7.57 9.77 20.71
C SER A 23 -8.16 10.49 21.92
N LYS A 24 -7.32 11.23 22.65
CA LYS A 24 -7.73 11.91 23.88
C LYS A 24 -8.70 13.07 23.65
N TYR A 25 -8.53 13.85 22.58
CA TYR A 25 -9.21 15.16 22.46
C TYR A 25 -10.19 15.29 21.29
N TYR A 26 -10.04 14.48 20.24
CA TYR A 26 -10.77 14.64 18.98
C TYR A 26 -11.68 13.45 18.64
N ILE A 27 -11.29 12.21 19.00
CA ILE A 27 -12.17 11.04 18.85
C ILE A 27 -13.51 11.21 19.59
N PRO A 28 -13.57 11.74 20.84
CA PRO A 28 -14.85 12.01 21.51
C PRO A 28 -15.76 12.98 20.75
N LYS A 29 -15.20 13.77 19.84
CA LYS A 29 -15.90 14.72 18.97
C LYS A 29 -16.11 14.19 17.55
N LYS A 30 -15.77 12.92 17.29
CA LYS A 30 -15.80 12.28 15.98
C LYS A 30 -14.96 13.03 14.93
N GLN A 31 -13.75 13.43 15.31
CA GLN A 31 -12.82 14.17 14.47
C GLN A 31 -11.44 13.49 14.42
N LEU A 32 -10.88 13.35 13.21
CA LEU A 32 -9.48 12.96 13.03
C LEU A 32 -8.51 14.14 13.23
N LEU A 33 -8.98 15.36 13.01
CA LEU A 33 -8.20 16.58 13.13
C LEU A 33 -9.06 17.69 13.70
N SER A 34 -8.48 18.53 14.56
CA SER A 34 -9.16 19.74 15.05
C SER A 34 -9.44 20.70 13.88
N SER A 35 -10.65 21.25 13.84
CA SER A 35 -11.01 22.33 12.92
C SER A 35 -10.20 23.63 13.13
N ALA A 36 -9.53 23.75 14.28
CA ALA A 36 -8.60 24.85 14.57
C ALA A 36 -7.16 24.55 14.12
N ASN A 37 -6.86 23.33 13.66
CA ASN A 37 -5.53 23.02 13.14
C ASN A 37 -5.28 23.83 11.86
N PRO A 38 -4.20 24.64 11.78
CA PRO A 38 -3.92 25.47 10.61
C PRO A 38 -3.78 24.69 9.30
N LEU A 39 -3.53 23.37 9.37
CA LEU A 39 -3.30 22.50 8.22
C LEU A 39 -4.58 21.84 7.67
N ASP A 40 -5.75 22.02 8.30
CA ASP A 40 -7.00 21.33 7.95
C ASP A 40 -7.46 21.53 6.48
N LYS A 41 -7.53 22.78 6.00
CA LYS A 41 -8.11 23.08 4.67
C LYS A 41 -7.09 23.31 3.55
N ASN A 42 -6.10 24.15 3.80
CA ASN A 42 -5.11 24.53 2.79
C ASN A 42 -3.70 24.46 3.36
N ALA A 43 -3.30 23.23 3.72
CA ALA A 43 -2.00 22.96 4.32
C ALA A 43 -0.82 23.56 3.53
N LYS A 44 -0.90 23.57 2.18
CA LYS A 44 0.10 24.22 1.32
C LYS A 44 0.21 25.73 1.61
N SER A 45 -0.92 26.43 1.62
CA SER A 45 -0.95 27.87 1.91
C SER A 45 -0.57 28.14 3.35
N ALA A 46 -1.04 27.33 4.30
CA ALA A 46 -0.66 27.43 5.70
C ALA A 46 0.87 27.32 5.85
N ILE A 47 1.50 26.26 5.34
CA ILE A 47 2.96 26.10 5.37
C ILE A 47 3.68 27.24 4.64
N SER A 48 3.07 27.79 3.58
CA SER A 48 3.67 28.90 2.83
C SER A 48 3.62 30.23 3.58
N ASN A 49 2.47 30.55 4.18
CA ASN A 49 2.16 31.78 4.90
C ASN A 49 2.79 31.81 6.30
N HIS A 50 2.95 30.63 6.93
CA HIS A 50 3.56 30.50 8.25
C HIS A 50 5.10 30.52 8.20
N ALA A 51 5.71 30.56 7.01
CA ALA A 51 7.14 30.75 6.82
C ALA A 51 7.50 32.24 6.65
N ASN A 52 7.17 33.08 7.64
CA ASN A 52 7.53 34.51 7.62
C ASN A 52 9.05 34.74 7.82
N ALA A 53 9.51 35.94 7.43
CA ALA A 53 10.92 36.33 7.30
C ALA A 53 11.82 36.05 8.53
N ALA A 54 11.24 35.90 9.72
CA ALA A 54 11.94 35.64 10.97
C ALA A 54 12.27 34.15 11.26
N LYS A 55 11.94 33.20 10.36
CA LYS A 55 12.18 31.74 10.54
C LYS A 55 11.53 31.10 11.78
N ALA A 56 10.64 31.78 12.50
CA ALA A 56 9.88 31.19 13.60
C ALA A 56 8.63 30.46 13.07
N PHE A 57 8.44 29.20 13.45
CA PHE A 57 7.25 28.41 13.13
C PHE A 57 6.10 28.88 14.02
N THR A 58 5.01 29.37 13.40
CA THR A 58 3.78 29.75 14.13
C THR A 58 2.81 28.58 14.29
N ILE A 59 2.96 27.52 13.47
CA ILE A 59 2.26 26.25 13.66
C ILE A 59 2.96 25.49 14.79
N ARG A 60 2.18 25.04 15.78
CA ARG A 60 2.73 24.34 16.95
C ARG A 60 3.10 22.91 16.56
N ASN A 61 4.11 22.34 17.21
CA ASN A 61 4.59 20.99 16.89
C ASN A 61 3.49 19.91 17.04
N HIS A 62 2.55 20.08 17.98
CA HIS A 62 1.42 19.17 18.08
C HIS A 62 0.42 19.29 16.91
N ASP A 63 0.26 20.48 16.31
CA ASP A 63 -0.60 20.65 15.12
C ASP A 63 0.00 19.88 13.93
N PHE A 64 1.33 19.88 13.78
CA PHE A 64 2.02 19.06 12.79
C PHE A 64 1.86 17.56 13.04
N ARG A 65 2.06 17.11 14.29
CA ARG A 65 1.98 15.69 14.67
C ARG A 65 0.57 15.12 14.48
N THR A 66 -0.45 15.85 14.92
CA THR A 66 -1.86 15.45 14.74
C THR A 66 -2.25 15.46 13.25
N TYR A 67 -1.77 16.42 12.47
CA TYR A 67 -1.96 16.39 11.02
C TYR A 67 -1.33 15.15 10.38
N LEU A 68 -0.08 14.80 10.71
CA LEU A 68 0.57 13.59 10.18
C LEU A 68 -0.23 12.34 10.49
N ALA A 69 -0.62 12.16 11.75
CA ALA A 69 -1.42 11.02 12.18
C ALA A 69 -2.74 10.93 11.39
N ALA A 70 -3.51 12.01 11.33
CA ALA A 70 -4.77 12.07 10.57
C ALA A 70 -4.55 11.83 9.06
N SER A 71 -3.53 12.46 8.47
CA SER A 71 -3.23 12.36 7.04
C SER A 71 -2.76 10.97 6.62
N SER A 72 -2.15 10.18 7.53
CA SER A 72 -1.78 8.79 7.23
C SER A 72 -3.02 7.93 6.96
N VAL A 73 -4.04 8.03 7.82
CA VAL A 73 -5.32 7.34 7.64
C VAL A 73 -6.03 7.84 6.37
N ALA A 74 -6.12 9.15 6.19
CA ALA A 74 -6.79 9.74 5.03
C ALA A 74 -6.12 9.35 3.70
N HIS A 75 -4.79 9.45 3.59
CA HIS A 75 -4.07 9.06 2.39
C HIS A 75 -4.18 7.56 2.09
N MET A 76 -4.24 6.71 3.12
CA MET A 76 -4.46 5.28 2.93
C MET A 76 -5.85 5.01 2.32
N LEU A 77 -6.91 5.59 2.88
CA LEU A 77 -8.28 5.45 2.36
C LEU A 77 -8.44 6.04 0.96
N ASP A 78 -7.89 7.23 0.73
CA ASP A 78 -7.86 7.89 -0.59
C ASP A 78 -7.15 7.02 -1.63
N GLY A 79 -6.04 6.40 -1.27
CA GLY A 79 -5.26 5.56 -2.17
C GLY A 79 -6.06 4.35 -2.65
N TRP A 80 -6.76 3.67 -1.74
CA TRP A 80 -7.68 2.59 -2.10
C TRP A 80 -8.86 3.08 -2.94
N MET A 81 -9.41 4.26 -2.63
CA MET A 81 -10.46 4.88 -3.45
C MET A 81 -9.99 5.16 -4.88
N TYR A 82 -8.79 5.71 -5.06
CA TYR A 82 -8.21 5.92 -6.40
C TYR A 82 -8.01 4.61 -7.15
N LEU A 83 -7.64 3.53 -6.46
CA LEU A 83 -7.50 2.21 -7.08
C LEU A 83 -8.85 1.66 -7.56
N SER A 84 -9.90 1.78 -6.75
CA SER A 84 -11.29 1.44 -7.09
C SER A 84 -11.78 2.21 -8.31
N ASN A 85 -11.58 3.53 -8.32
CA ASN A 85 -11.93 4.38 -9.47
C ASN A 85 -11.11 4.05 -10.73
N SER A 86 -9.84 3.67 -10.57
CA SER A 86 -9.04 3.17 -11.70
C SER A 86 -9.64 1.92 -12.32
N ILE A 87 -10.09 0.96 -11.51
CA ILE A 87 -10.75 -0.25 -12.02
C ILE A 87 -12.07 0.11 -12.71
N ASN A 88 -12.88 1.00 -12.14
CA ASN A 88 -14.10 1.50 -12.79
C ASN A 88 -13.82 2.13 -14.17
N SER A 89 -12.79 2.98 -14.27
CA SER A 89 -12.38 3.57 -15.56
C SER A 89 -11.94 2.50 -16.56
N LEU A 90 -11.18 1.50 -16.11
CA LEU A 90 -10.72 0.39 -16.96
C LEU A 90 -11.88 -0.45 -17.47
N LEU A 91 -12.83 -0.80 -16.59
CA LEU A 91 -14.05 -1.51 -16.97
C LEU A 91 -14.95 -0.67 -17.89
N SER A 92 -14.84 0.66 -17.88
CA SER A 92 -15.52 1.54 -18.82
C SER A 92 -14.80 1.71 -20.16
N GLY A 93 -13.66 1.04 -20.36
CA GLY A 93 -12.82 1.16 -21.56
C GLY A 93 -12.04 2.48 -21.64
N ASP A 94 -11.81 3.17 -20.52
CA ASP A 94 -10.95 4.35 -20.41
C ASP A 94 -9.62 3.97 -19.73
N GLU A 95 -8.71 3.41 -20.52
CA GLU A 95 -7.38 3.01 -20.08
C GLU A 95 -6.56 4.21 -19.57
N GLY A 96 -6.75 5.40 -20.18
CA GLY A 96 -6.01 6.60 -19.83
C GLY A 96 -6.39 7.14 -18.45
N ALA A 97 -7.69 7.24 -18.17
CA ALA A 97 -8.18 7.58 -16.84
C ALA A 97 -7.77 6.53 -15.79
N SER A 98 -7.83 5.24 -16.15
CA SER A 98 -7.36 4.16 -15.27
C SER A 98 -5.88 4.32 -14.90
N ILE A 99 -5.00 4.52 -15.89
CA ILE A 99 -3.56 4.78 -15.65
C ILE A 99 -3.38 5.99 -14.72
N HIS A 100 -4.09 7.08 -14.97
CA HIS A 100 -3.99 8.29 -14.16
C HIS A 100 -4.38 8.02 -12.70
N LEU A 101 -5.54 7.38 -12.48
CA LEU A 101 -6.06 7.12 -11.15
C LEU A 101 -5.20 6.08 -10.39
N ALA A 102 -4.74 5.03 -11.05
CA ALA A 102 -3.84 4.04 -10.45
C ALA A 102 -2.52 4.68 -9.98
N TYR A 103 -1.95 5.62 -10.76
CA TYR A 103 -0.77 6.37 -10.35
C TYR A 103 -1.04 7.23 -9.10
N TYR A 104 -2.23 7.84 -8.98
CA TYR A 104 -2.60 8.58 -7.76
C TYR A 104 -2.81 7.65 -6.57
N ALA A 105 -3.28 6.41 -6.78
CA ALA A 105 -3.32 5.38 -5.75
C ALA A 105 -1.91 5.07 -5.23
N GLU A 106 -0.91 4.89 -6.11
CA GLU A 106 0.50 4.71 -5.71
C GLU A 106 1.01 5.93 -4.92
N LEU A 107 0.75 7.15 -5.42
CA LEU A 107 1.19 8.39 -4.79
C LEU A 107 0.61 8.56 -3.38
N ARG A 108 -0.70 8.33 -3.22
CA ARG A 108 -1.39 8.41 -1.93
C ARG A 108 -0.87 7.36 -0.95
N SER A 109 -0.65 6.15 -1.44
CA SER A 109 -0.08 5.08 -0.62
C SER A 109 1.33 5.42 -0.12
N ALA A 110 2.20 5.95 -0.99
CA ALA A 110 3.53 6.42 -0.59
C ALA A 110 3.46 7.60 0.40
N MET A 111 2.55 8.55 0.21
CA MET A 111 2.36 9.65 1.16
C MET A 111 1.88 9.16 2.52
N SER A 112 0.98 8.17 2.58
CA SER A 112 0.57 7.52 3.82
C SER A 112 1.76 6.90 4.55
N ILE A 113 2.57 6.10 3.84
CA ILE A 113 3.79 5.48 4.40
C ILE A 113 4.73 6.54 4.98
N LEU A 114 5.04 7.59 4.21
CA LEU A 114 5.88 8.70 4.67
C LEU A 114 5.29 9.41 5.90
N ALA A 115 3.97 9.62 5.92
CA ALA A 115 3.28 10.25 7.04
C ALA A 115 3.38 9.42 8.32
N THR A 116 3.23 8.09 8.25
CA THR A 116 3.44 7.19 9.41
C THR A 116 4.87 7.27 9.97
N GLU A 117 5.84 7.64 9.13
CA GLU A 117 7.26 7.77 9.49
C GLU A 117 7.68 9.19 9.86
N GLY A 118 6.72 10.10 10.04
CA GLY A 118 6.95 11.46 10.51
C GLY A 118 7.23 12.46 9.39
N LEU A 119 6.96 12.14 8.12
CA LEU A 119 7.24 13.02 6.98
C LEU A 119 5.95 13.52 6.29
N GLY A 120 5.71 14.82 6.40
CA GLY A 120 4.59 15.51 5.76
C GLY A 120 4.97 16.05 4.39
N VAL A 121 4.29 15.55 3.36
CA VAL A 121 4.55 15.92 1.96
C VAL A 121 3.56 16.99 1.49
N PHE A 122 4.08 18.12 1.05
CA PHE A 122 3.29 19.17 0.42
C PHE A 122 3.90 19.53 -0.93
N ASP A 123 3.65 20.74 -1.40
CA ASP A 123 4.45 21.32 -2.48
C ASP A 123 5.89 21.57 -1.99
N LYS A 124 6.63 22.47 -2.62
CA LYS A 124 8.07 22.77 -2.42
C LYS A 124 8.58 23.06 -0.98
N LYS A 125 7.69 23.03 0.02
CA LYS A 125 7.96 23.11 1.46
C LYS A 125 7.30 21.91 2.14
N HIS A 126 8.08 20.91 2.50
CA HIS A 126 7.66 19.69 3.20
C HIS A 126 7.98 19.84 4.69
N PHE A 127 7.44 19.02 5.58
CA PHE A 127 7.86 19.05 6.99
C PHE A 127 8.15 17.65 7.53
N GLY A 128 8.93 17.61 8.60
CA GLY A 128 9.28 16.40 9.32
C GLY A 128 9.00 16.60 10.80
N ALA A 129 8.48 15.56 11.45
CA ALA A 129 8.39 15.45 12.89
C ALA A 129 9.53 14.56 13.39
N PHE A 130 10.20 15.01 14.45
CA PHE A 130 11.40 14.41 15.03
C PHE A 130 11.14 14.05 16.49
N ASP A 131 11.99 13.21 17.05
CA ASP A 131 11.98 12.95 18.49
C ASP A 131 12.22 14.23 19.31
N GLY A 132 11.68 14.29 20.52
CA GLY A 132 11.85 15.42 21.43
C GLY A 132 10.92 16.61 21.15
N ASP A 133 9.71 16.35 20.62
CA ASP A 133 8.70 17.37 20.28
C ASP A 133 9.24 18.49 19.38
N HIS A 134 9.90 18.09 18.29
CA HIS A 134 10.47 19.02 17.32
C HIS A 134 9.90 18.75 15.92
N CYS A 135 9.53 19.81 15.20
CA CYS A 135 9.15 19.76 13.79
C CYS A 135 9.97 20.77 12.98
N GLU A 136 10.31 20.43 11.75
CA GLU A 136 11.11 21.28 10.86
C GLU A 136 10.57 21.23 9.42
N ILE A 137 10.57 22.37 8.72
CA ILE A 137 10.27 22.44 7.29
C ILE A 137 11.51 22.12 6.47
N PHE A 138 11.40 21.16 5.57
CA PHE A 138 12.35 20.91 4.49
C PHE A 138 11.95 21.63 3.21
N LYS A 139 12.93 22.31 2.61
CA LYS A 139 12.84 22.84 1.25
C LYS A 139 14.15 22.61 0.52
N TYR A 140 14.07 22.32 -0.77
CA TYR A 140 15.26 22.26 -1.61
C TYR A 140 15.90 23.64 -1.75
N HIS A 141 17.21 23.65 -2.00
CA HIS A 141 17.93 24.87 -2.35
C HIS A 141 17.38 25.45 -3.67
N ARG A 142 17.51 26.77 -3.88
CA ARG A 142 16.94 27.47 -5.05
C ARG A 142 17.29 26.82 -6.40
N ARG A 143 18.51 26.26 -6.52
CA ARG A 143 18.99 25.56 -7.73
C ARG A 143 18.26 24.25 -8.02
N ASP A 144 17.68 23.63 -6.99
CA ASP A 144 16.97 22.34 -7.06
C ASP A 144 15.47 22.49 -6.79
N TYR A 145 14.93 23.72 -6.86
CA TYR A 145 13.58 24.01 -6.38
C TYR A 145 12.48 23.20 -7.09
N ASN A 146 12.71 22.83 -8.35
CA ASN A 146 11.79 21.98 -9.12
C ASN A 146 11.67 20.56 -8.57
N LYS A 147 12.71 20.04 -7.89
CA LYS A 147 12.70 18.74 -7.21
C LYS A 147 11.78 18.70 -5.99
N GLY A 148 11.32 19.88 -5.53
CA GLY A 148 10.35 20.01 -4.43
C GLY A 148 8.89 19.86 -4.85
N ALA A 149 8.58 19.69 -6.15
CA ALA A 149 7.21 19.40 -6.55
C ALA A 149 6.75 18.08 -5.89
N THR A 150 5.51 18.04 -5.38
CA THR A 150 4.97 16.94 -4.55
C THR A 150 5.33 15.56 -5.08
N HIS A 151 5.04 15.27 -6.36
CA HIS A 151 5.31 13.95 -6.93
C HIS A 151 6.81 13.64 -6.91
N GLN A 152 7.66 14.56 -7.36
CA GLN A 152 9.11 14.36 -7.37
C GLN A 152 9.66 14.16 -5.96
N PHE A 153 9.13 14.91 -4.98
CA PHE A 153 9.52 14.77 -3.58
C PHE A 153 9.14 13.40 -3.03
N VAL A 154 7.89 12.94 -3.21
CA VAL A 154 7.42 11.65 -2.67
C VAL A 154 8.36 10.53 -3.10
N TRP A 155 8.63 10.39 -4.39
CA TRP A 155 9.45 9.30 -4.89
C TRP A 155 10.91 9.42 -4.48
N THR A 156 11.46 10.65 -4.46
CA THR A 156 12.82 10.87 -3.96
C THR A 156 12.91 10.56 -2.45
N ALA A 157 11.88 10.90 -1.69
CA ALA A 157 11.82 10.65 -0.26
C ALA A 157 11.68 9.16 0.03
N MET A 158 10.82 8.45 -0.69
CA MET A 158 10.68 7.01 -0.57
C MET A 158 11.95 6.26 -0.95
N ASP A 159 12.62 6.62 -2.05
CA ASP A 159 13.93 6.03 -2.40
C ASP A 159 14.96 6.23 -1.28
N LYS A 160 15.01 7.44 -0.71
CA LYS A 160 15.93 7.77 0.38
C LYS A 160 15.56 7.09 1.69
N TRP A 161 14.28 6.88 1.94
CA TRP A 161 13.76 6.14 3.09
C TRP A 161 14.06 4.65 2.96
N ALA A 162 13.74 4.03 1.82
CA ALA A 162 14.00 2.61 1.55
C ALA A 162 15.50 2.28 1.49
N SER A 163 16.32 3.20 1.00
CA SER A 163 17.78 3.02 0.92
C SER A 163 18.53 3.44 2.19
N SER A 164 17.82 3.83 3.26
CA SER A 164 18.45 4.31 4.49
C SER A 164 19.06 3.17 5.30
N ALA A 165 20.17 3.45 5.99
CA ALA A 165 20.72 2.54 6.98
C ALA A 165 19.84 2.46 8.25
N TYR A 166 18.98 3.46 8.48
CA TYR A 166 18.17 3.60 9.70
C TYR A 166 16.67 3.33 9.47
N LYS A 167 16.24 3.30 8.19
CA LYS A 167 14.85 3.18 7.77
C LYS A 167 14.73 2.31 6.51
N PRO A 168 13.57 1.69 6.24
CA PRO A 168 12.66 1.18 7.27
C PRO A 168 13.42 0.37 8.34
N THR A 169 12.87 0.31 9.54
CA THR A 169 13.36 -0.59 10.60
C THR A 169 12.78 -2.00 10.37
N SER A 170 13.30 -3.01 11.06
CA SER A 170 12.73 -4.37 11.10
C SER A 170 11.23 -4.43 11.41
N SER A 171 10.64 -3.39 11.99
CA SER A 171 9.20 -3.33 12.28
C SER A 171 8.32 -3.53 11.03
N ILE A 172 8.81 -3.19 9.83
CA ILE A 172 8.07 -3.45 8.58
C ILE A 172 7.83 -4.94 8.31
N LEU A 173 8.69 -5.82 8.82
CA LEU A 173 8.51 -7.28 8.71
C LEU A 173 7.34 -7.76 9.60
N LYS A 174 6.90 -6.95 10.57
CA LYS A 174 5.76 -7.30 11.44
C LYS A 174 4.41 -7.06 10.77
N LEU A 175 4.38 -6.39 9.62
CA LEU A 175 3.15 -6.06 8.88
C LEU A 175 2.50 -7.25 8.20
N PHE A 176 3.30 -8.27 7.90
CA PHE A 176 2.88 -9.43 7.13
C PHE A 176 2.84 -10.64 8.05
N LYS A 177 1.78 -11.44 7.94
CA LYS A 177 1.54 -12.61 8.79
C LYS A 177 1.18 -13.82 7.96
N VAL A 178 1.71 -14.97 8.35
CA VAL A 178 1.34 -16.28 7.81
C VAL A 178 1.22 -17.24 9.00
N ARG A 179 0.04 -17.84 9.16
CA ARG A 179 -0.29 -18.76 10.26
C ARG A 179 -0.05 -18.12 11.63
N GLY A 180 -0.48 -16.87 11.79
CA GLY A 180 -0.35 -16.11 13.04
C GLY A 180 1.07 -15.69 13.39
N LYS A 181 2.06 -15.97 12.53
CA LYS A 181 3.46 -15.58 12.70
C LYS A 181 3.83 -14.48 11.73
N ASN A 182 4.47 -13.43 12.23
CA ASN A 182 4.90 -12.34 11.38
C ASN A 182 6.24 -12.66 10.69
N PHE A 183 6.60 -11.93 9.63
CA PHE A 183 7.83 -12.25 8.89
C PHE A 183 9.09 -12.04 9.73
N TYR A 184 9.09 -11.11 10.67
CA TYR A 184 10.25 -10.91 11.56
C TYR A 184 10.54 -12.18 12.33
N GLU A 185 9.52 -12.76 12.96
CA GLU A 185 9.59 -14.07 13.64
C GLU A 185 10.08 -15.16 12.68
N LEU A 186 9.42 -15.33 11.54
CA LEU A 186 9.70 -16.42 10.59
C LEU A 186 11.11 -16.35 9.98
N THR A 187 11.67 -15.15 9.82
CA THR A 187 13.03 -15.00 9.29
C THR A 187 14.13 -15.23 10.32
N GLU A 188 13.84 -15.05 11.61
CA GLU A 188 14.83 -15.18 12.68
C GLU A 188 15.51 -16.56 12.68
N TYR A 189 14.73 -17.60 12.39
CA TYR A 189 15.16 -19.00 12.41
C TYR A 189 15.26 -19.64 11.03
N PHE A 190 15.19 -18.83 9.97
CA PHE A 190 15.35 -19.32 8.59
C PHE A 190 16.74 -19.92 8.34
N HIS A 191 17.74 -19.48 9.10
CA HIS A 191 19.11 -20.01 9.07
C HIS A 191 19.66 -20.12 10.49
N PRO A 192 20.49 -21.13 10.83
CA PRO A 192 21.02 -21.31 12.19
C PRO A 192 21.77 -20.10 12.75
N SER A 193 22.32 -19.24 11.88
CA SER A 193 22.87 -17.93 12.27
C SER A 193 21.79 -16.85 12.25
N VAL A 194 21.17 -16.63 13.41
CA VAL A 194 20.05 -15.70 13.63
C VAL A 194 20.37 -14.25 13.22
N ALA A 195 21.56 -13.76 13.57
CA ALA A 195 21.96 -12.37 13.29
C ALA A 195 22.11 -12.08 11.78
N ALA A 196 22.55 -13.07 11.00
CA ALA A 196 22.68 -12.92 9.56
C ALA A 196 21.29 -12.82 8.89
N SER A 197 20.33 -13.65 9.32
CA SER A 197 18.99 -13.71 8.72
C SER A 197 18.22 -12.40 8.85
N ASN A 198 18.24 -11.77 10.04
CA ASN A 198 17.49 -10.53 10.28
C ASN A 198 18.02 -9.35 9.44
N LEU A 199 19.34 -9.17 9.38
CA LEU A 199 19.95 -8.10 8.58
C LEU A 199 19.70 -8.28 7.07
N LEU A 200 19.77 -9.53 6.59
CA LEU A 200 19.46 -9.84 5.20
C LEU A 200 17.98 -9.62 4.90
N SER A 201 17.08 -9.95 5.83
CA SER A 201 15.63 -9.75 5.67
C SER A 201 15.25 -8.29 5.54
N GLU A 202 15.83 -7.42 6.39
CA GLU A 202 15.66 -5.98 6.24
C GLU A 202 16.17 -5.49 4.87
N ARG A 203 17.32 -5.99 4.40
CA ARG A 203 17.84 -5.63 3.09
C ARG A 203 16.93 -6.10 1.96
N THR A 204 16.40 -7.33 2.04
CA THR A 204 15.47 -7.88 1.05
C THR A 204 14.19 -7.05 0.96
N ILE A 205 13.59 -6.68 2.10
CA ILE A 205 12.39 -5.83 2.11
C ILE A 205 12.68 -4.44 1.55
N LYS A 206 13.83 -3.84 1.89
CA LYS A 206 14.27 -2.57 1.28
C LYS A 206 14.40 -2.68 -0.24
N LYS A 207 14.93 -3.80 -0.72
CA LYS A 207 15.00 -4.11 -2.14
C LYS A 207 13.61 -4.23 -2.76
N TRP A 208 12.66 -4.94 -2.14
CA TRP A 208 11.30 -5.06 -2.68
C TRP A 208 10.53 -3.75 -2.69
N LEU A 209 10.61 -2.98 -1.61
CA LEU A 209 10.08 -1.63 -1.59
C LEU A 209 10.62 -0.84 -2.78
N LYS A 210 11.91 -0.99 -3.10
CA LYS A 210 12.50 -0.37 -4.28
C LYS A 210 12.01 -0.96 -5.60
N ASP A 211 11.95 -2.27 -5.73
CA ASP A 211 11.60 -2.94 -6.98
C ASP A 211 10.11 -2.76 -7.31
N TRP A 212 9.22 -2.87 -6.33
CA TRP A 212 7.77 -2.71 -6.53
C TRP A 212 7.31 -1.26 -6.60
N CYS A 213 8.03 -0.34 -5.94
CA CYS A 213 7.51 1.00 -5.71
C CYS A 213 8.41 2.11 -6.28
N PHE A 214 9.70 1.84 -6.55
CA PHE A 214 10.72 2.87 -6.83
C PHE A 214 11.68 2.52 -7.98
N ASP A 215 11.32 1.66 -8.95
CA ASP A 215 12.12 1.58 -10.18
C ASP A 215 12.03 2.95 -10.89
N ILE A 216 13.06 3.78 -10.71
CA ILE A 216 13.15 5.14 -11.21
C ILE A 216 13.05 5.17 -12.75
N LYS A 217 13.47 4.10 -13.44
CA LYS A 217 13.33 4.00 -14.89
C LYS A 217 11.86 3.80 -15.28
N SER A 218 11.17 2.88 -14.62
CA SER A 218 9.73 2.70 -14.78
C SER A 218 8.97 3.96 -14.39
N TYR A 219 9.35 4.63 -13.30
CA TYR A 219 8.75 5.90 -12.88
C TYR A 219 8.85 7.01 -13.94
N LYS A 220 9.99 7.13 -14.63
CA LYS A 220 10.13 8.12 -15.71
C LYS A 220 9.18 7.78 -16.86
N ALA A 221 9.12 6.51 -17.25
CA ALA A 221 8.20 6.02 -18.27
C ALA A 221 6.73 6.21 -17.83
N ASP A 222 6.37 5.84 -16.61
CA ASP A 222 5.04 6.03 -16.01
C ASP A 222 4.67 7.49 -15.91
N ARG A 223 5.61 8.38 -15.59
CA ARG A 223 5.35 9.82 -15.59
C ARG A 223 5.08 10.32 -17.00
N GLU A 224 5.84 9.86 -17.99
CA GLU A 224 5.65 10.21 -19.41
C GLU A 224 4.33 9.65 -19.93
N GLY A 225 4.03 8.38 -19.68
CA GLY A 225 2.75 7.74 -19.99
C GLY A 225 1.58 8.43 -19.28
N ARG A 226 1.71 8.72 -17.98
CA ARG A 226 0.72 9.52 -17.22
C ARG A 226 0.51 10.90 -17.85
N ASN A 227 1.58 11.61 -18.21
CA ASN A 227 1.46 12.91 -18.87
C ASN A 227 0.77 12.79 -20.23
N GLU A 228 1.12 11.76 -21.00
CA GLU A 228 0.46 11.45 -22.26
C GLU A 228 -1.02 11.21 -22.05
N VAL A 229 -1.41 10.38 -21.07
CA VAL A 229 -2.83 10.12 -20.80
C VAL A 229 -3.59 11.32 -20.23
N SER A 230 -2.89 12.22 -19.52
CA SER A 230 -3.50 13.40 -18.87
C SER A 230 -3.67 14.60 -19.80
N TYR A 231 -2.80 14.76 -20.80
CA TYR A 231 -2.75 15.98 -21.63
C TYR A 231 -3.07 15.74 -23.10
N ARG A 232 -3.09 14.48 -23.58
CA ARG A 232 -3.40 14.17 -24.97
C ARG A 232 -4.76 13.47 -25.09
N PRO A 233 -5.49 13.65 -26.20
CA PRO A 233 -6.68 12.84 -26.45
C PRO A 233 -6.28 11.38 -26.71
N GLN A 234 -6.90 10.46 -25.97
CA GLN A 234 -6.48 9.05 -25.93
C GLN A 234 -6.88 8.24 -27.17
N ARG A 235 -7.98 8.61 -27.81
CA ARG A 235 -8.54 7.85 -28.93
C ARG A 235 -8.07 8.32 -30.31
N ILE A 236 -7.13 9.27 -30.42
CA ILE A 236 -6.62 9.71 -31.75
C ILE A 236 -5.98 8.55 -32.54
N LYS A 237 -5.49 7.52 -31.84
CA LYS A 237 -4.92 6.30 -32.42
C LYS A 237 -5.68 5.08 -31.88
N ASN A 238 -5.68 3.98 -32.63
CA ASN A 238 -6.26 2.69 -32.24
C ASN A 238 -7.80 2.64 -32.12
N PHE A 239 -8.55 3.42 -32.91
CA PHE A 239 -10.01 3.31 -32.98
C PHE A 239 -10.50 1.92 -33.43
N ASP A 240 -9.64 1.16 -34.09
CA ASP A 240 -9.86 -0.20 -34.59
C ASP A 240 -9.59 -1.29 -33.55
N LYS A 241 -9.04 -0.94 -32.38
CA LYS A 241 -8.72 -1.91 -31.33
C LYS A 241 -9.81 -1.97 -30.28
N ASN A 242 -10.34 -3.18 -30.08
CA ASN A 242 -11.24 -3.47 -28.98
C ASN A 242 -10.45 -3.75 -27.70
N VAL A 243 -11.01 -3.30 -26.58
CA VAL A 243 -10.48 -3.60 -25.24
C VAL A 243 -10.78 -5.06 -24.90
N ASP A 244 -9.78 -5.80 -24.42
CA ASP A 244 -9.93 -7.19 -23.99
C ASP A 244 -10.47 -7.26 -22.55
N PHE A 245 -11.78 -7.09 -22.41
CA PHE A 245 -12.45 -7.12 -21.11
C PHE A 245 -12.37 -8.49 -20.43
N LYS A 246 -12.27 -9.59 -21.19
CA LYS A 246 -12.10 -10.93 -20.61
C LYS A 246 -10.79 -11.04 -19.84
N THR A 247 -9.68 -10.60 -20.42
CA THR A 247 -8.37 -10.58 -19.75
C THR A 247 -8.35 -9.59 -18.58
N ILE A 248 -8.98 -8.41 -18.75
CA ILE A 248 -9.07 -7.39 -17.69
C ILE A 248 -9.80 -7.94 -16.46
N ILE A 249 -11.01 -8.48 -16.64
CA ILE A 249 -11.83 -9.00 -15.53
C ILE A 249 -11.13 -10.20 -14.88
N SER A 250 -10.56 -11.11 -15.68
CA SER A 250 -9.78 -12.25 -15.14
C SER A 250 -8.60 -11.79 -14.27
N SER A 251 -7.92 -10.71 -14.69
CA SER A 251 -6.81 -10.12 -13.94
C SER A 251 -7.28 -9.47 -12.64
N ILE A 252 -8.40 -8.72 -12.67
CA ILE A 252 -8.97 -8.10 -11.46
C ILE A 252 -9.50 -9.16 -10.48
N ASN A 253 -10.16 -10.21 -10.97
CA ASN A 253 -10.57 -11.37 -10.16
C ASN A 253 -9.37 -12.01 -9.47
N SER A 254 -8.26 -12.18 -10.20
CA SER A 254 -7.00 -12.67 -9.63
C SER A 254 -6.45 -11.73 -8.55
N PHE A 255 -6.56 -10.41 -8.71
CA PHE A 255 -6.14 -9.44 -7.68
C PHE A 255 -7.01 -9.52 -6.42
N TRP A 256 -8.32 -9.68 -6.57
CA TRP A 256 -9.19 -9.88 -5.42
C TRP A 256 -8.85 -11.17 -4.66
N ASN A 257 -8.62 -12.28 -5.37
CA ASN A 257 -8.29 -13.56 -4.74
C ASN A 257 -7.03 -13.46 -3.87
N VAL A 258 -5.97 -12.80 -4.37
CA VAL A 258 -4.74 -12.63 -3.61
C VAL A 258 -4.90 -11.64 -2.45
N LEU A 259 -5.78 -10.64 -2.59
CA LEU A 259 -6.09 -9.66 -1.54
C LEU A 259 -7.13 -10.15 -0.53
N SER A 260 -7.75 -11.32 -0.74
CA SER A 260 -8.86 -11.77 0.08
C SER A 260 -8.49 -11.86 1.57
N PRO A 261 -9.43 -11.59 2.49
CA PRO A 261 -9.21 -11.73 3.93
C PRO A 261 -9.41 -13.20 4.39
N SER A 262 -9.35 -14.15 3.45
CA SER A 262 -9.60 -15.57 3.67
C SER A 262 -8.51 -16.20 4.53
N GLY A 263 -8.90 -17.07 5.46
CA GLY A 263 -7.99 -17.78 6.36
C GLY A 263 -7.92 -17.18 7.78
N GLY A 264 -6.93 -17.62 8.55
CA GLY A 264 -6.71 -17.13 9.92
C GLY A 264 -6.09 -15.72 9.96
N ASP A 265 -5.28 -15.37 8.96
CA ASP A 265 -4.68 -14.05 8.81
C ASP A 265 -5.33 -13.29 7.63
N LYS A 266 -5.39 -11.96 7.73
CA LYS A 266 -5.85 -11.11 6.63
C LYS A 266 -4.80 -11.14 5.51
N TYR A 267 -5.22 -11.19 4.24
CA TYR A 267 -4.32 -11.29 3.09
C TYR A 267 -3.40 -12.53 3.11
N THR A 268 -3.83 -13.64 3.72
CA THR A 268 -3.00 -14.85 3.89
C THR A 268 -2.31 -15.28 2.59
N LEU A 269 -3.02 -15.24 1.45
CA LEU A 269 -2.46 -15.66 0.17
C LEU A 269 -1.35 -14.71 -0.33
N LEU A 270 -1.61 -13.40 -0.32
CA LEU A 270 -0.60 -12.40 -0.68
C LEU A 270 0.63 -12.53 0.22
N ASP A 271 0.43 -12.58 1.53
CA ASP A 271 1.49 -12.68 2.52
C ASP A 271 2.27 -14.00 2.35
N SER A 272 1.62 -15.11 1.95
CA SER A 272 2.33 -16.35 1.63
C SER A 272 3.24 -16.20 0.41
N TYR A 273 2.77 -15.56 -0.68
CA TYR A 273 3.63 -15.28 -1.84
C TYR A 273 4.79 -14.35 -1.50
N LEU A 274 4.54 -13.33 -0.67
CA LEU A 274 5.58 -12.43 -0.18
C LEU A 274 6.60 -13.24 0.63
N LEU A 275 6.17 -14.04 1.62
CA LEU A 275 7.07 -14.86 2.43
C LEU A 275 7.92 -15.80 1.58
N ARG A 276 7.33 -16.44 0.56
CA ARG A 276 8.09 -17.29 -0.37
C ARG A 276 9.21 -16.52 -1.05
N LYS A 277 8.90 -15.35 -1.61
CA LYS A 277 9.91 -14.49 -2.23
C LYS A 277 10.99 -14.11 -1.21
N LEU A 278 10.62 -13.87 0.06
CA LEU A 278 11.55 -13.47 1.13
C LEU A 278 12.56 -14.58 1.32
N PHE A 279 12.06 -15.78 1.58
CA PHE A 279 12.84 -16.98 1.82
C PHE A 279 13.73 -17.32 0.63
N GLN A 280 13.21 -17.26 -0.61
CA GLN A 280 14.01 -17.51 -1.82
C GLN A 280 15.17 -16.51 -1.94
N THR A 281 14.90 -15.21 -1.72
CA THR A 281 15.93 -14.18 -1.81
C THR A 281 16.96 -14.32 -0.69
N LEU A 282 16.51 -14.57 0.54
CA LEU A 282 17.39 -14.81 1.69
C LEU A 282 18.32 -15.99 1.46
N HIS A 283 17.78 -17.11 0.98
CA HIS A 283 18.55 -18.30 0.70
C HIS A 283 19.61 -18.04 -0.39
N GLN A 284 19.22 -17.38 -1.49
CA GLN A 284 20.15 -16.97 -2.55
C GLN A 284 21.26 -16.03 -2.03
N GLU A 285 20.93 -15.08 -1.14
CA GLU A 285 21.91 -14.19 -0.53
C GLU A 285 22.86 -14.92 0.43
N LEU A 286 22.36 -15.88 1.23
CA LEU A 286 23.19 -16.71 2.10
C LEU A 286 24.13 -17.60 1.27
N GLN A 287 23.61 -18.24 0.23
CA GLN A 287 24.37 -19.14 -0.65
C GLN A 287 25.47 -18.37 -1.40
N SER A 288 25.13 -17.22 -2.02
CA SER A 288 26.09 -16.40 -2.76
C SER A 288 27.22 -15.82 -1.90
N ARG A 289 27.01 -15.72 -0.59
CA ARG A 289 28.01 -15.27 0.39
C ARG A 289 28.79 -16.43 1.03
N GLY A 290 28.49 -17.68 0.68
CA GLY A 290 29.08 -18.87 1.31
C GLY A 290 28.70 -19.02 2.79
N LEU A 291 27.57 -18.45 3.21
CA LEU A 291 27.12 -18.45 4.61
C LEU A 291 26.24 -19.66 4.95
N THR A 292 25.82 -20.45 3.96
CA THR A 292 25.05 -21.67 4.16
C THR A 292 25.46 -22.77 3.18
N THR A 293 25.41 -24.02 3.64
CA THR A 293 25.47 -25.23 2.80
C THR A 293 24.14 -25.97 2.78
N GLN A 294 23.13 -25.48 3.51
CA GLN A 294 21.79 -26.06 3.53
C GLN A 294 21.13 -25.86 2.17
N THR A 295 20.19 -26.75 1.84
CA THR A 295 19.25 -26.58 0.74
C THR A 295 18.17 -25.55 1.10
N TYR A 296 17.46 -25.06 0.09
CA TYR A 296 16.34 -24.15 0.30
C TYR A 296 15.25 -24.78 1.19
N SER A 297 14.87 -26.03 0.87
CA SER A 297 13.86 -26.80 1.61
C SER A 297 14.23 -26.99 3.09
N GLU A 298 15.51 -27.24 3.40
CA GLU A 298 16.00 -27.30 4.78
C GLU A 298 15.89 -25.94 5.49
N SER A 299 16.19 -24.84 4.78
CA SER A 299 16.05 -23.47 5.35
C SER A 299 14.59 -23.15 5.68
N VAL A 300 13.65 -23.52 4.79
CA VAL A 300 12.21 -23.39 5.04
C VAL A 300 11.80 -24.25 6.23
N ARG A 301 12.30 -25.49 6.32
CA ARG A 301 11.97 -26.42 7.41
C ARG A 301 12.40 -25.89 8.78
N ASN A 302 13.59 -25.30 8.89
CA ASN A 302 14.08 -24.71 10.15
C ASN A 302 13.09 -23.67 10.71
N ALA A 303 12.55 -22.80 9.84
CA ALA A 303 11.58 -21.79 10.25
C ALA A 303 10.26 -22.42 10.73
N PHE A 304 9.83 -23.54 10.16
CA PHE A 304 8.59 -24.22 10.54
C PHE A 304 8.72 -24.96 11.87
N GLU A 305 9.80 -25.73 12.03
CA GLU A 305 10.04 -26.55 13.23
C GLU A 305 10.13 -25.69 14.49
N GLN A 306 10.83 -24.55 14.41
CA GLN A 306 10.99 -23.66 15.56
C GLN A 306 9.66 -23.08 16.07
N TYR A 307 8.73 -22.77 15.17
CA TYR A 307 7.43 -22.19 15.52
C TYR A 307 6.30 -23.22 15.61
N GLY A 308 6.61 -24.51 15.50
CA GLY A 308 5.61 -25.58 15.55
C GLY A 308 4.58 -25.51 14.42
N ILE A 309 4.95 -24.98 13.25
CA ILE A 309 4.06 -24.90 12.09
C ILE A 309 4.05 -26.27 11.41
N SER A 310 2.93 -26.98 11.46
CA SER A 310 2.77 -28.33 10.88
C SER A 310 2.04 -28.35 9.52
N ASP A 311 1.88 -27.20 8.87
CA ASP A 311 1.14 -27.05 7.62
C ASP A 311 1.97 -27.48 6.39
N GLN A 312 1.77 -28.71 5.94
CA GLN A 312 2.44 -29.28 4.77
C GLN A 312 2.07 -28.59 3.45
N THR A 313 0.85 -28.05 3.34
CA THR A 313 0.42 -27.32 2.15
C THR A 313 1.19 -26.01 2.02
N LEU A 314 1.29 -25.26 3.12
CA LEU A 314 2.10 -24.05 3.17
C LEU A 314 3.58 -24.34 2.97
N PHE A 315 4.12 -25.41 3.58
CA PHE A 315 5.51 -25.82 3.36
C PHE A 315 5.77 -26.05 1.86
N ARG A 316 4.95 -26.86 1.18
CA ARG A 316 5.07 -27.10 -0.27
C ARG A 316 4.92 -25.83 -1.10
N PHE A 317 4.04 -24.93 -0.68
CA PHE A 317 3.85 -23.64 -1.34
C PHE A 317 5.11 -22.77 -1.27
N LEU A 318 5.69 -22.64 -0.07
CA LEU A 318 6.91 -21.86 0.16
C LEU A 318 8.13 -22.51 -0.50
N ASP A 319 8.24 -23.85 -0.44
CA ASP A 319 9.31 -24.61 -1.11
C ASP A 319 9.14 -24.66 -2.65
N ALA A 320 8.16 -23.93 -3.20
CA ALA A 320 7.84 -23.88 -4.62
C ALA A 320 7.66 -25.26 -5.27
N THR A 321 7.19 -26.24 -4.49
CA THR A 321 6.93 -27.59 -4.97
C THR A 321 5.68 -27.58 -5.87
N PRO A 322 5.68 -28.26 -7.04
CA PRO A 322 4.49 -28.36 -7.89
C PRO A 322 3.24 -28.80 -7.10
N PRO A 323 2.07 -28.19 -7.35
CA PRO A 323 1.75 -27.23 -8.41
C PRO A 323 2.03 -25.75 -8.08
N TYR A 324 2.70 -25.45 -6.97
CA TYR A 324 2.86 -24.09 -6.45
C TYR A 324 4.09 -23.33 -7.00
N ASN A 325 4.76 -23.85 -8.03
CA ASN A 325 6.02 -23.28 -8.54
C ASN A 325 5.85 -21.94 -9.29
N ASN A 326 4.62 -21.55 -9.64
CA ASN A 326 4.34 -20.30 -10.35
C ASN A 326 4.13 -19.11 -9.39
N ASP A 327 4.55 -17.92 -9.81
CA ASP A 327 4.21 -16.66 -9.15
C ASP A 327 2.80 -16.21 -9.52
N HIS A 328 2.16 -15.51 -8.58
CA HIS A 328 0.86 -14.88 -8.83
C HIS A 328 0.98 -13.77 -9.89
N SER A 329 -0.06 -13.62 -10.72
CA SER A 329 -0.15 -12.64 -11.82
C SER A 329 0.15 -11.20 -11.37
N ILE A 330 -0.25 -10.83 -10.15
CA ILE A 330 0.00 -9.50 -9.57
C ILE A 330 1.49 -9.14 -9.56
N PHE A 331 2.38 -10.09 -9.26
CA PHE A 331 3.83 -9.84 -9.27
C PHE A 331 4.38 -9.77 -10.69
N GLN A 332 3.80 -10.54 -11.61
CA GLN A 332 4.20 -10.51 -13.02
C GLN A 332 3.83 -9.16 -13.64
N LEU A 333 2.58 -8.71 -13.44
CA LEU A 333 2.07 -7.43 -13.91
C LEU A 333 2.78 -6.24 -13.24
N ALA A 334 3.08 -6.32 -11.94
CA ALA A 334 3.83 -5.27 -11.24
C ALA A 334 5.26 -5.07 -11.79
N ASN A 335 5.85 -6.11 -12.38
CA ASN A 335 7.19 -6.06 -12.98
C ASN A 335 7.21 -5.59 -14.44
N ILE A 336 6.05 -5.41 -15.08
CA ILE A 336 5.95 -4.85 -16.44
C ILE A 336 6.40 -3.39 -16.39
N LYS A 337 7.33 -3.02 -17.28
CA LYS A 337 7.92 -1.67 -17.34
C LYS A 337 7.07 -0.71 -18.16
N GLU A 338 6.30 -1.26 -19.09
CA GLU A 338 5.34 -0.54 -19.89
C GLU A 338 4.19 -0.04 -18.99
N THR A 339 3.82 1.21 -19.20
CA THR A 339 2.71 1.86 -18.50
C THR A 339 1.39 1.34 -19.07
N THR A 340 0.84 0.31 -18.43
CA THR A 340 -0.47 -0.27 -18.76
C THR A 340 -1.39 -0.16 -17.56
N PRO A 341 -2.73 -0.12 -17.74
CA PRO A 341 -3.65 -0.05 -16.60
C PRO A 341 -3.37 -1.13 -15.55
N LEU A 342 -3.26 -2.38 -15.97
CA LEU A 342 -3.05 -3.53 -15.07
C LEU A 342 -1.68 -3.51 -14.38
N SER A 343 -0.62 -3.01 -15.03
CA SER A 343 0.71 -2.94 -14.40
C SER A 343 0.74 -1.94 -13.25
N ILE A 344 0.13 -0.76 -13.43
CA ILE A 344 0.04 0.27 -12.38
C ILE A 344 -0.93 -0.16 -11.27
N ILE A 345 -2.08 -0.75 -11.61
CA ILE A 345 -3.04 -1.29 -10.62
C ILE A 345 -2.35 -2.35 -9.74
N ALA A 346 -1.54 -3.24 -10.32
CA ALA A 346 -0.80 -4.25 -9.57
C ALA A 346 0.19 -3.63 -8.57
N ARG A 347 1.01 -2.66 -9.00
CA ARG A 347 1.95 -1.96 -8.12
C ARG A 347 1.24 -1.15 -7.03
N ALA A 348 0.18 -0.42 -7.39
CA ALA A 348 -0.65 0.32 -6.45
C ALA A 348 -1.23 -0.60 -5.37
N SER A 349 -1.76 -1.77 -5.76
CA SER A 349 -2.32 -2.76 -4.83
C SER A 349 -1.28 -3.25 -3.82
N LEU A 350 -0.06 -3.59 -4.29
CA LEU A 350 1.04 -4.02 -3.42
C LEU A 350 1.48 -2.91 -2.45
N LEU A 351 1.63 -1.68 -2.94
CA LEU A 351 2.01 -0.55 -2.10
C LEU A 351 0.91 -0.21 -1.08
N LEU A 352 -0.36 -0.29 -1.46
CA LEU A 352 -1.51 -0.08 -0.59
C LEU A 352 -1.63 -1.12 0.53
N ARG A 353 -1.29 -2.40 0.25
CA ARG A 353 -1.16 -3.43 1.30
C ARG A 353 -0.12 -3.05 2.36
N ILE A 354 0.99 -2.41 1.97
CA ILE A 354 2.01 -1.93 2.91
C ILE A 354 1.47 -0.73 3.70
N SER A 355 0.86 0.25 3.01
CA SER A 355 0.28 1.44 3.63
C SER A 355 -0.77 1.10 4.69
N VAL A 356 -1.71 0.21 4.39
CA VAL A 356 -2.73 -0.21 5.38
C VAL A 356 -2.09 -0.90 6.58
N GLY A 357 -1.09 -1.77 6.36
CA GLY A 357 -0.35 -2.41 7.45
C GLY A 357 0.36 -1.39 8.34
N MET A 358 1.03 -0.39 7.75
CA MET A 358 1.73 0.65 8.50
C MET A 358 0.80 1.53 9.33
N VAL A 359 -0.40 1.84 8.80
CA VAL A 359 -1.46 2.56 9.52
C VAL A 359 -2.03 1.69 10.64
N SER A 360 -2.32 0.41 10.38
CA SER A 360 -2.81 -0.52 11.40
C SER A 360 -1.82 -0.64 12.56
N GLN A 361 -0.54 -0.82 12.25
CA GLN A 361 0.51 -0.87 13.26
C GLN A 361 0.61 0.46 14.03
N LEU A 362 0.46 1.61 13.35
CA LEU A 362 0.50 2.93 14.00
C LEU A 362 -0.65 3.10 15.00
N CYS A 363 -1.86 2.67 14.64
CA CYS A 363 -3.02 2.68 15.53
C CYS A 363 -2.81 1.77 16.74
N SER A 364 -2.32 0.55 16.52
CA SER A 364 -2.01 -0.41 17.60
C SER A 364 -0.96 0.15 18.56
N GLU A 365 0.13 0.75 18.05
CA GLU A 365 1.17 1.39 18.86
C GLU A 365 0.68 2.63 19.62
N ALA A 366 -0.41 3.25 19.17
CA ALA A 366 -1.08 4.35 19.86
C ALA A 366 -2.12 3.87 20.89
N ASN A 367 -2.31 2.56 21.06
CA ASN A 367 -3.36 1.94 21.88
C ASN A 367 -4.78 2.34 21.44
N LEU A 368 -5.00 2.49 20.14
CA LEU A 368 -6.33 2.59 19.58
C LEU A 368 -6.86 1.19 19.29
N GLU A 369 -8.17 1.04 19.38
CA GLU A 369 -8.92 -0.09 18.84
C GLU A 369 -9.70 0.37 17.59
N ILE A 370 -10.06 -0.57 16.70
CA ILE A 370 -10.86 -0.27 15.49
C ILE A 370 -12.11 0.57 15.83
N LYS A 371 -12.77 0.27 16.96
CA LYS A 371 -13.99 0.95 17.40
C LYS A 371 -13.81 2.45 17.66
N ASP A 372 -12.60 2.88 18.04
CA ASP A 372 -12.31 4.30 18.32
C ASP A 372 -12.42 5.15 17.04
N LEU A 373 -12.22 4.52 15.88
CA LEU A 373 -12.30 5.16 14.58
C LEU A 373 -13.58 4.80 13.81
N ASN A 374 -14.62 4.25 14.48
CA ASN A 374 -15.90 3.92 13.83
C ASN A 374 -16.54 5.08 13.07
N PHE A 375 -16.37 6.34 13.55
CA PHE A 375 -16.88 7.50 12.82
C PHE A 375 -16.21 7.73 11.46
N VAL A 376 -15.01 7.19 11.26
CA VAL A 376 -14.30 7.19 9.97
C VAL A 376 -14.83 6.04 9.12
N TRP A 377 -14.85 4.82 9.67
CA TRP A 377 -15.20 3.61 8.92
C TRP A 377 -16.67 3.59 8.48
N GLU A 378 -17.57 4.09 9.33
CA GLU A 378 -19.00 4.14 9.04
C GLU A 378 -19.29 5.06 7.86
N ASN A 379 -18.77 6.29 7.91
CA ASN A 379 -18.91 7.24 6.81
C ASN A 379 -18.24 6.71 5.54
N TYR A 380 -17.04 6.13 5.67
CA TYR A 380 -16.34 5.56 4.53
C TYR A 380 -17.15 4.42 3.88
N GLY A 381 -17.72 3.49 4.65
CA GLY A 381 -18.51 2.40 4.09
C GLY A 381 -19.82 2.84 3.46
N ILE A 382 -20.53 3.79 4.09
CA ILE A 382 -21.79 4.35 3.56
C ILE A 382 -21.51 5.11 2.25
N ASP A 383 -20.54 6.02 2.24
CA ASP A 383 -20.23 6.85 1.08
C ASP A 383 -19.77 6.00 -0.13
N ASN A 384 -19.20 4.82 0.13
CA ASN A 384 -18.76 3.87 -0.89
C ASN A 384 -19.80 2.82 -1.27
N GLY A 385 -20.98 2.83 -0.64
CA GLY A 385 -22.03 1.85 -0.89
C GLY A 385 -21.61 0.42 -0.54
N PHE A 386 -20.89 0.25 0.57
CA PHE A 386 -20.55 -1.07 1.11
C PHE A 386 -21.69 -1.63 1.97
N TRP A 387 -22.37 -0.76 2.71
CA TRP A 387 -23.54 -1.06 3.55
C TRP A 387 -24.44 0.18 3.67
N ALA A 388 -25.69 -0.02 4.09
CA ALA A 388 -26.63 1.08 4.35
C ALA A 388 -26.39 1.71 5.74
N VAL A 389 -26.96 2.89 5.96
CA VAL A 389 -26.84 3.61 7.25
C VAL A 389 -27.33 2.73 8.40
N GLY A 390 -26.46 2.47 9.39
CA GLY A 390 -26.80 1.63 10.54
C GLY A 390 -26.64 0.12 10.31
N GLU A 391 -26.21 -0.30 9.12
CA GLU A 391 -25.98 -1.71 8.75
C GLU A 391 -24.48 -2.06 8.67
N SER A 392 -23.64 -1.33 9.41
CA SER A 392 -22.21 -1.63 9.52
C SER A 392 -21.97 -3.09 9.90
N PRO A 393 -21.08 -3.81 9.20
CA PRO A 393 -20.81 -5.20 9.54
C PRO A 393 -20.09 -5.30 10.87
N THR A 394 -20.40 -6.34 11.65
CA THR A 394 -19.69 -6.65 12.90
C THR A 394 -18.21 -7.02 12.66
N SER A 395 -17.89 -7.49 11.46
CA SER A 395 -16.53 -7.81 11.02
C SER A 395 -16.35 -7.43 9.56
N PHE A 396 -15.31 -6.66 9.25
CA PHE A 396 -15.02 -6.30 7.86
C PHE A 396 -14.72 -7.50 6.95
N ASN A 397 -14.45 -8.69 7.52
CA ASN A 397 -14.34 -9.90 6.72
C ASN A 397 -15.61 -10.25 5.97
N SER A 398 -16.80 -9.90 6.48
CA SER A 398 -18.06 -10.20 5.78
C SER A 398 -18.17 -9.47 4.44
N LEU A 399 -17.43 -8.36 4.24
CA LEU A 399 -17.37 -7.63 2.98
C LEU A 399 -16.78 -8.46 1.83
N TRP A 400 -16.12 -9.58 2.14
CA TRP A 400 -15.61 -10.54 1.14
C TRP A 400 -16.69 -11.42 0.55
N ASN A 401 -17.82 -11.66 1.24
CA ASN A 401 -18.81 -12.64 0.82
C ASN A 401 -19.37 -12.31 -0.58
N ASP A 402 -19.85 -11.08 -0.78
CA ASP A 402 -20.37 -10.64 -2.08
C ASP A 402 -19.30 -10.65 -3.17
N ILE A 403 -18.05 -10.35 -2.81
CA ILE A 403 -16.91 -10.34 -3.74
C ILE A 403 -16.59 -11.76 -4.20
N SER A 404 -16.54 -12.71 -3.28
CA SER A 404 -16.24 -14.11 -3.59
C SER A 404 -17.27 -14.74 -4.53
N ILE A 405 -18.57 -14.49 -4.28
CA ILE A 405 -19.66 -14.88 -5.17
C ILE A 405 -19.50 -14.20 -6.52
N SER A 406 -19.24 -12.89 -6.54
CA SER A 406 -19.08 -12.15 -7.81
C SER A 406 -17.91 -12.64 -8.65
N ILE A 407 -16.80 -13.04 -8.03
CA ILE A 407 -15.65 -13.63 -8.75
C ILE A 407 -16.03 -14.98 -9.36
N GLU A 408 -16.75 -15.82 -8.61
CA GLU A 408 -17.21 -17.12 -9.10
C GLU A 408 -18.14 -16.96 -10.31
N GLU A 409 -19.20 -16.16 -10.18
CA GLU A 409 -20.18 -15.90 -11.24
C GLU A 409 -19.53 -15.28 -12.49
N LEU A 410 -18.65 -14.29 -12.31
CA LEU A 410 -17.93 -13.70 -13.45
C LEU A 410 -16.97 -14.69 -14.11
N ASN A 411 -16.30 -15.56 -13.36
CA ASN A 411 -15.44 -16.58 -13.95
C ASN A 411 -16.26 -17.62 -14.73
N LEU A 412 -17.44 -17.99 -14.27
CA LEU A 412 -18.37 -18.86 -14.99
C LEU A 412 -18.84 -18.19 -16.30
N ASP A 413 -19.24 -16.91 -16.26
CA ASP A 413 -19.63 -16.15 -17.46
C ASP A 413 -18.49 -16.05 -18.48
N LEU A 414 -17.25 -15.83 -18.02
CA LEU A 414 -16.08 -15.73 -18.87
C LEU A 414 -15.61 -17.08 -19.44
N ALA A 415 -15.94 -18.19 -18.79
CA ALA A 415 -15.63 -19.53 -19.25
C ALA A 415 -16.55 -19.98 -20.39
N ASP A 416 -17.77 -19.44 -20.47
CA ASP A 416 -18.70 -19.72 -21.56
C ASP A 416 -18.21 -19.06 -22.87
N THR A 417 -17.87 -19.87 -23.87
CA THR A 417 -17.39 -19.42 -25.18
C THR A 417 -18.51 -18.93 -26.10
N SER A 418 -19.78 -19.15 -25.74
CA SER A 418 -20.94 -18.65 -26.48
C SER A 418 -21.25 -17.19 -26.18
N HIS A 419 -20.72 -16.65 -25.08
CA HIS A 419 -20.95 -15.28 -24.65
C HIS A 419 -20.05 -14.27 -25.36
N SER A 420 -20.60 -13.09 -25.66
CA SER A 420 -19.80 -11.93 -26.04
C SER A 420 -19.10 -11.33 -24.82
N TYR A 421 -17.83 -10.96 -25.01
CA TYR A 421 -16.96 -10.35 -23.99
C TYR A 421 -16.83 -8.84 -24.12
N ASP A 422 -17.69 -8.18 -24.92
CA ASP A 422 -17.79 -6.73 -24.85
C ASP A 422 -18.44 -6.30 -23.53
N MET A 423 -18.07 -5.11 -23.04
CA MET A 423 -18.52 -4.66 -21.73
C MET A 423 -20.05 -4.47 -21.65
N HIS A 424 -20.72 -4.13 -22.75
CA HIS A 424 -22.18 -3.97 -22.74
C HIS A 424 -22.86 -5.30 -22.44
N SER A 425 -22.44 -6.36 -23.13
CA SER A 425 -22.92 -7.71 -22.94
C SER A 425 -22.63 -8.24 -21.53
N ILE A 426 -21.42 -8.03 -21.02
CA ILE A 426 -21.03 -8.46 -19.66
C ILE A 426 -21.86 -7.72 -18.60
N PHE A 427 -21.97 -6.40 -18.69
CA PHE A 427 -22.72 -5.59 -17.72
C PHE A 427 -24.22 -5.93 -17.73
N HIS A 428 -24.79 -6.23 -18.89
CA HIS A 428 -26.21 -6.61 -18.97
C HIS A 428 -26.49 -7.96 -18.31
N ARG A 429 -25.58 -8.93 -18.43
CA ARG A 429 -25.71 -10.24 -17.78
C ARG A 429 -25.39 -10.18 -16.28
N ASN A 430 -24.40 -9.38 -15.89
CA ASN A 430 -23.79 -9.41 -14.56
C ASN A 430 -23.69 -8.02 -13.89
N PRO A 431 -24.76 -7.21 -13.81
CA PRO A 431 -24.67 -5.82 -13.39
C PRO A 431 -24.13 -5.66 -11.95
N GLU A 432 -24.64 -6.45 -11.01
CA GLU A 432 -24.20 -6.41 -9.61
C GLU A 432 -22.77 -6.93 -9.44
N HIS A 433 -22.40 -8.01 -10.12
CA HIS A 433 -21.06 -8.58 -10.00
C HIS A 433 -19.97 -7.66 -10.56
N VAL A 434 -20.25 -6.96 -11.66
CA VAL A 434 -19.35 -5.91 -12.19
C VAL A 434 -19.21 -4.75 -11.21
N ARG A 435 -20.31 -4.33 -10.57
CA ARG A 435 -20.27 -3.28 -9.53
C ARG A 435 -19.39 -3.69 -8.35
N TYR A 436 -19.54 -4.92 -7.86
CA TYR A 436 -18.72 -5.43 -6.76
C TYR A 436 -17.24 -5.56 -7.14
N LEU A 437 -16.96 -6.00 -8.37
CA LEU A 437 -15.61 -6.14 -8.89
C LEU A 437 -14.80 -4.83 -8.80
N SER A 438 -15.45 -3.68 -8.97
CA SER A 438 -14.78 -2.39 -8.91
C SER A 438 -14.56 -1.84 -7.50
N GLN A 439 -15.25 -2.37 -6.49
CA GLN A 439 -15.15 -1.93 -5.09
C GLN A 439 -13.89 -2.45 -4.36
N ILE A 440 -12.73 -2.52 -5.03
CA ILE A 440 -11.47 -3.03 -4.45
C ILE A 440 -11.04 -2.29 -3.18
N ASN A 441 -11.55 -1.08 -2.98
CA ASN A 441 -11.33 -0.31 -1.79
C ASN A 441 -11.94 -0.91 -0.50
N ARG A 442 -12.83 -1.91 -0.60
CA ARG A 442 -13.20 -2.76 0.56
C ARG A 442 -11.98 -3.40 1.21
N ALA A 443 -10.97 -3.74 0.42
CA ALA A 443 -9.75 -4.34 0.92
C ALA A 443 -9.01 -3.45 1.92
N SER A 444 -9.19 -2.12 1.88
CA SER A 444 -8.61 -1.21 2.89
C SER A 444 -9.04 -1.54 4.31
N LEU A 445 -10.27 -2.03 4.50
CA LEU A 445 -10.84 -2.29 5.82
C LEU A 445 -10.36 -3.62 6.39
N TRP A 446 -9.96 -4.58 5.55
CA TRP A 446 -9.45 -5.88 6.01
C TRP A 446 -8.07 -5.77 6.66
N GLY A 447 -7.26 -4.79 6.26
CA GLY A 447 -5.92 -4.60 6.80
C GLY A 447 -5.85 -3.82 8.11
N LEU A 448 -7.00 -3.35 8.62
CA LEU A 448 -7.12 -2.68 9.91
C LEU A 448 -7.31 -3.75 11.00
N ASP A 449 -6.20 -4.31 11.48
CA ASP A 449 -6.13 -5.37 12.49
C ASP A 449 -5.38 -4.82 13.72
N PHE A 450 -6.05 -3.95 14.50
CA PHE A 450 -5.48 -3.25 15.66
C PHE A 450 -6.41 -3.13 16.86
#